data_AF-A0A920SHT5-F1
#
_entry.id   AF-A0A920SHT5-F1
#
_cell.length_a   1.000
_cell.length_b   1.000
_cell.length_c   1.000
_cell.angle_alpha   90.00
_cell.angle_beta   90.00
_cell.angle_gamma   90.00
#
_symmetry.space_group_name_H-M   'P 1'
#
loop_
_entity.id
_entity.type
_entity.pdbx_description
1 polymer ?
#
loop_
_entity_poly.entity_id
_entity_poly.type
_entity_poly.pdbx_seq_one_letter_code
_entity_poly.pdbx_strand_id
1 'polypeptide(L)'
;MLSITPASADVPQVATDIPPVHSLVSQVMGDLGTPKLIVPPGTSPHGYAMRPSEARALQNADVTFWMGPDLTPWLGRAIKSLTGNAINVALSNSEGLVRHPFRTGATFDSHDHHDHGDHGDEHKEAHKDDHGDHGDEHKEAHKDDHGDHGDEHKEAHKDDHGDHGDEHKEAHKDDHGDHGDEHKEAHKETMATTG
;
A
#
# COMPACT_ATOMS: atom_id res chain seq x y z
N MET A 1 53.03 22.25 9.51
CA MET A 1 51.94 22.40 8.54
C MET A 1 50.79 21.53 9.01
N LEU A 2 49.64 22.11 9.35
CA LEU A 2 48.45 21.35 9.72
C LEU A 2 47.61 21.17 8.44
N SER A 3 47.55 19.96 7.90
CA SER A 3 46.77 19.68 6.69
C SER A 3 45.29 19.61 7.05
N ILE A 4 44.51 20.59 6.58
CA ILE A 4 43.05 20.52 6.61
C ILE A 4 42.61 19.72 5.38
N THR A 5 42.17 18.49 5.59
CA THR A 5 41.45 17.72 4.56
C THR A 5 40.00 18.19 4.52
N PRO A 6 39.43 18.51 3.34
CA PRO A 6 38.00 18.80 3.25
C PRO A 6 37.21 17.54 3.62
N ALA A 7 36.29 17.65 4.57
CA ALA A 7 35.36 16.59 4.88
C ALA A 7 34.29 16.53 3.78
N SER A 8 34.35 15.51 2.93
CA SER A 8 33.25 15.17 2.02
C SER A 8 32.32 14.21 2.76
N ALA A 9 31.11 14.67 3.10
CA ALA A 9 30.03 13.80 3.53
C ALA A 9 29.25 13.33 2.29
N ASP A 10 28.82 12.08 2.27
CA ASP A 10 27.87 11.60 1.27
C ASP A 10 26.52 12.31 1.42
N VAL A 11 25.79 12.45 0.31
CA VAL A 11 24.43 12.98 0.34
C VAL A 11 23.51 11.96 1.05
N PRO A 12 22.84 12.34 2.15
CA PRO A 12 22.01 11.41 2.90
C PRO A 12 20.85 10.88 2.07
N GLN A 13 20.52 9.60 2.24
CA GLN A 13 19.28 9.03 1.75
C GLN A 13 18.12 9.54 2.60
N VAL A 14 17.22 10.30 1.98
CA VAL A 14 16.09 10.92 2.69
C VAL A 14 14.77 10.28 2.27
N ALA A 15 13.92 9.95 3.24
CA ALA A 15 12.53 9.51 3.04
C ALA A 15 11.52 10.56 3.54
N THR A 16 10.35 10.61 2.91
CA THR A 16 9.28 11.59 3.16
C THR A 16 7.92 10.92 3.10
N ASP A 17 7.00 11.26 4.01
CA ASP A 17 5.70 10.59 4.09
C ASP A 17 4.73 11.00 2.96
N ILE A 18 4.36 12.28 2.89
CA ILE A 18 3.31 12.78 1.98
C ILE A 18 3.84 13.87 1.02
N PRO A 19 3.15 14.14 -0.12
CA PRO A 19 3.64 15.08 -1.13
C PRO A 19 3.98 16.50 -0.64
N PRO A 20 3.24 17.13 0.31
CA PRO A 20 3.63 18.43 0.88
C PRO A 20 4.99 18.40 1.59
N VAL A 21 5.28 17.36 2.37
CA VAL A 21 6.56 17.20 3.08
C VAL A 21 7.68 16.93 2.09
N HIS A 22 7.43 16.05 1.12
CA HIS A 22 8.35 15.79 0.01
C HIS A 22 8.75 17.08 -0.73
N SER A 23 7.80 17.96 -1.06
CA SER A 23 8.10 19.22 -1.75
C SER A 23 9.02 20.14 -0.94
N LEU A 24 8.78 20.27 0.37
CA LEU A 24 9.60 21.10 1.25
C LEU A 24 11.03 20.56 1.38
N VAL A 25 11.16 19.25 1.59
CA VAL A 25 12.46 18.58 1.72
C VAL A 25 13.24 18.62 0.40
N SER A 26 12.59 18.38 -0.74
CA SER A 26 13.19 18.54 -2.07
C SER A 26 13.74 19.95 -2.30
N GLN A 27 13.01 20.99 -1.88
CA GLN A 27 13.47 22.38 -2.01
C GLN A 27 14.71 22.67 -1.14
N VAL A 28 14.85 22.01 0.01
CA VAL A 28 16.03 22.12 0.89
C VAL A 28 17.22 21.31 0.36
N MET A 29 16.98 20.13 -0.23
CA MET A 29 18.02 19.30 -0.83
C MET A 29 18.59 19.89 -2.13
N GLY A 30 17.76 20.61 -2.90
CA GLY A 30 18.16 21.22 -4.17
C GLY A 30 18.76 20.20 -5.14
N ASP A 31 19.89 20.54 -5.76
CA ASP A 31 20.55 19.69 -6.75
C ASP A 31 21.29 18.49 -6.15
N LEU A 32 21.36 18.34 -4.82
CA LEU A 32 22.05 17.23 -4.16
C LEU A 32 21.30 15.90 -4.31
N GLY A 33 19.97 15.94 -4.43
CA GLY A 33 19.15 14.74 -4.58
C GLY A 33 17.67 14.99 -4.32
N THR A 34 16.87 13.92 -4.41
CA THR A 34 15.42 13.97 -4.20
C THR A 34 15.01 12.92 -3.17
N PRO A 35 14.25 13.29 -2.12
CA PRO A 35 13.79 12.34 -1.11
C PRO A 35 12.84 11.30 -1.71
N LYS A 36 12.84 10.08 -1.18
CA LYS A 36 11.86 9.05 -1.55
C LYS A 36 10.52 9.38 -0.89
N LEU A 37 9.44 9.39 -1.68
CA LEU A 37 8.07 9.57 -1.19
C LEU A 37 7.47 8.21 -0.84
N ILE A 38 6.91 8.08 0.37
CA ILE A 38 6.31 6.84 0.87
C ILE A 38 4.83 6.72 0.49
N VAL A 39 4.05 7.80 0.52
CA VAL A 39 2.63 7.84 0.17
C VAL A 39 2.44 8.64 -1.13
N PRO A 40 2.21 7.97 -2.28
CA PRO A 40 2.08 8.67 -3.56
C PRO A 40 0.87 9.62 -3.63
N PRO A 41 0.91 10.64 -4.52
CA PRO A 41 -0.24 11.50 -4.78
C PRO A 41 -1.49 10.69 -5.18
N GLY A 42 -2.67 11.17 -4.78
CA GLY A 42 -3.94 10.51 -5.07
C GLY A 42 -4.28 9.31 -4.16
N THR A 43 -3.40 8.95 -3.22
CA THR A 43 -3.67 7.91 -2.21
C THR A 43 -3.99 8.54 -0.84
N SER A 44 -4.81 7.86 -0.03
CA SER A 44 -5.19 8.36 1.31
C SER A 44 -4.10 8.03 2.35
N PRO A 45 -3.52 9.02 3.05
CA PRO A 45 -2.51 8.78 4.08
C PRO A 45 -3.01 8.02 5.31
N HIS A 46 -4.33 7.94 5.54
CA HIS A 46 -4.87 7.34 6.76
C HIS A 46 -4.83 5.80 6.79
N GLY A 47 -4.66 5.13 5.64
CA GLY A 47 -4.70 3.67 5.53
C GLY A 47 -3.90 3.10 4.36
N TYR A 48 -2.84 3.79 3.93
CA TYR A 48 -2.04 3.37 2.78
C TYR A 48 -1.29 2.05 3.03
N ALA A 49 -1.38 1.11 2.07
CA ALA A 49 -0.67 -0.16 2.09
C ALA A 49 0.72 0.00 1.46
N MET A 50 1.75 0.15 2.31
CA MET A 50 3.14 0.36 1.89
C MET A 50 3.64 -0.77 0.97
N ARG A 51 4.22 -0.41 -0.18
CA ARG A 51 4.79 -1.35 -1.16
C ARG A 51 6.20 -1.78 -0.75
N PRO A 52 6.69 -2.96 -1.16
CA PRO A 52 8.05 -3.42 -0.82
C PRO A 52 9.19 -2.50 -1.28
N SER A 53 8.96 -1.62 -2.24
CA SER A 53 9.91 -0.57 -2.66
C SER A 53 9.97 0.60 -1.67
N GLU A 54 8.84 1.00 -1.11
CA GLU A 54 8.73 2.06 -0.10
C GLU A 54 9.28 1.57 1.24
N ALA A 55 9.04 0.31 1.61
CA ALA A 55 9.65 -0.32 2.78
C ALA A 55 11.18 -0.29 2.71
N ARG A 56 11.76 -0.65 1.55
CA ARG A 56 13.22 -0.54 1.33
C ARG A 56 13.72 0.89 1.34
N ALA A 57 12.97 1.83 0.77
CA ALA A 57 13.32 3.25 0.82
C ALA A 57 13.37 3.78 2.25
N LEU A 58 12.47 3.31 3.13
CA LEU A 58 12.43 3.66 4.54
C LEU A 58 13.53 2.95 5.35
N GLN A 59 13.84 1.68 5.05
CA GLN A 59 14.96 0.93 5.65
C GLN A 59 16.32 1.54 5.34
N ASN A 60 16.50 2.07 4.13
CA ASN A 60 17.76 2.62 3.65
C ASN A 60 17.91 4.13 3.90
N ALA A 61 16.94 4.78 4.56
CA ALA A 61 16.98 6.21 4.81
C ALA A 61 17.91 6.53 5.99
N ASP A 62 18.82 7.49 5.82
CA ASP A 62 19.57 8.11 6.92
C ASP A 62 18.67 9.06 7.72
N VAL A 63 17.71 9.70 7.03
CA VAL A 63 16.75 10.65 7.62
C VAL A 63 15.34 10.43 7.05
N THR A 64 14.34 10.34 7.92
CA THR A 64 12.91 10.34 7.53
C THR A 64 12.21 11.57 8.06
N PHE A 65 11.65 12.39 7.18
CA PHE A 65 10.76 13.50 7.54
C PHE A 65 9.30 13.07 7.33
N TRP A 66 8.45 13.25 8.35
CA TRP A 66 7.05 12.84 8.26
C TRP A 66 6.16 13.74 9.10
N MET A 67 4.88 13.86 8.78
CA MET A 67 3.98 14.75 9.51
C MET A 67 3.84 14.39 10.99
N GLY A 68 3.91 13.10 11.33
CA GLY A 68 3.79 12.58 12.69
C GLY A 68 2.57 11.67 12.89
N PRO A 69 2.42 11.11 14.11
CA PRO A 69 1.45 10.06 14.39
C PRO A 69 -0.01 10.51 14.25
N ASP A 70 -0.28 11.82 14.36
CA ASP A 70 -1.62 12.40 14.25
C ASP A 70 -2.21 12.26 12.82
N LEU A 71 -1.36 12.15 11.79
CA LEU A 71 -1.78 11.99 10.39
C LEU A 71 -1.52 10.57 9.86
N THR A 72 -0.32 10.02 10.12
CA THR A 72 0.15 8.75 9.56
C THR A 72 0.55 7.76 10.68
N PRO A 73 -0.38 7.35 11.57
CA PRO A 73 -0.06 6.52 12.75
C PRO A 73 0.49 5.13 12.39
N TRP A 74 0.13 4.59 11.22
CA TRP A 74 0.70 3.35 10.71
C TRP A 74 2.16 3.50 10.29
N LEU A 75 2.55 4.68 9.77
CA LEU A 75 3.92 4.96 9.36
C LEU A 75 4.83 5.09 10.57
N GLY A 76 4.35 5.66 11.68
CA GLY A 76 5.09 5.68 12.95
C GLY A 76 5.44 4.28 13.47
N ARG A 77 4.57 3.28 13.25
CA ARG A 77 4.87 1.87 13.54
C ARG A 77 5.92 1.32 12.57
N ALA A 78 5.76 1.56 11.26
CA ALA A 78 6.70 1.11 10.24
C ALA A 78 8.10 1.70 10.43
N ILE A 79 8.22 3.00 10.72
CA ILE A 79 9.46 3.69 11.09
C ILE A 79 10.17 2.94 12.22
N LYS A 80 9.48 2.76 13.35
CA LYS A 80 10.05 2.07 14.53
C LYS A 80 10.56 0.65 14.23
N SER A 81 9.96 -0.05 13.27
CA SER A 81 10.36 -1.41 12.87
C SER A 81 11.41 -1.46 11.76
N LEU A 82 11.53 -0.43 10.92
CA LEU A 82 12.30 -0.49 9.68
C LEU A 82 13.54 0.41 9.66
N THR A 83 13.53 1.57 10.32
CA THR A 83 14.57 2.60 10.10
C THR A 83 15.83 2.43 10.94
N GLY A 84 15.90 1.46 11.85
CA GLY A 84 17.07 1.22 12.70
C GLY A 84 17.58 2.49 13.42
N ASN A 85 18.76 2.98 13.03
CA ASN A 85 19.43 4.15 13.59
C ASN A 85 19.13 5.48 12.87
N ALA A 86 18.23 5.51 11.88
CA ALA A 86 17.92 6.73 11.12
C ALA A 86 17.36 7.86 11.99
N ILE A 87 17.63 9.10 11.58
CA ILE A 87 17.06 10.28 12.21
C ILE A 87 15.60 10.44 11.76
N ASN A 88 14.67 10.35 12.70
CA ASN A 88 13.23 10.39 12.42
C ASN A 88 12.62 11.71 12.89
N VAL A 89 12.35 12.62 11.95
CA VAL A 89 11.83 13.96 12.21
C VAL A 89 10.31 13.98 12.04
N ALA A 90 9.58 13.86 13.15
CA ALA A 90 8.14 14.07 13.20
C ALA A 90 7.84 15.57 13.19
N LEU A 91 7.39 16.10 12.05
CA LEU A 91 7.20 17.53 11.84
C LEU A 91 6.23 18.12 12.86
N SER A 92 5.11 17.48 13.20
CA SER A 92 4.16 17.99 14.21
C SER A 92 4.78 18.26 15.59
N ASN A 93 5.93 17.66 15.90
CA ASN A 93 6.66 17.82 17.16
C ASN A 93 7.92 18.70 17.03
N SER A 94 8.11 19.38 15.90
CA SER A 94 9.28 20.26 15.68
C SER A 94 9.20 21.52 16.55
N GLU A 95 10.35 21.96 17.05
CA GLU A 95 10.45 23.18 17.86
C GLU A 95 10.04 24.42 17.05
N GLY A 96 9.44 25.41 17.73
CA GLY A 96 8.98 26.66 17.12
C GLY A 96 7.64 26.58 16.35
N LEU A 97 6.98 25.43 16.28
CA LEU A 97 5.67 25.30 15.64
C LEU A 97 4.55 26.03 16.39
N VAL A 98 3.85 26.92 15.68
CA VAL A 98 2.61 27.54 16.15
C VAL A 98 1.44 26.63 15.78
N ARG A 99 0.85 25.95 16.78
CA ARG A 99 -0.38 25.17 16.60
C ARG A 99 -1.59 26.09 16.66
N HIS A 100 -2.35 26.16 15.57
CA HIS A 100 -3.63 26.87 15.51
C HIS A 100 -4.80 25.92 15.85
N PRO A 101 -5.92 26.43 16.41
CA PRO A 101 -7.13 25.63 16.60
C PRO A 101 -7.73 25.23 15.24
N PHE A 102 -8.55 24.18 15.24
CA PHE A 102 -9.41 23.87 14.10
C PHE A 102 -10.33 25.06 13.77
N ARG A 103 -10.65 25.22 12.48
CA ARG A 103 -11.60 26.22 12.01
C ARG A 103 -13.02 25.77 12.36
N THR A 104 -13.88 26.70 12.73
CA THR A 104 -15.28 26.46 13.11
C THR A 104 -16.24 27.31 12.28
N GLY A 105 -17.52 26.96 12.31
CA GLY A 105 -18.60 27.67 11.62
C GLY A 105 -19.05 26.98 10.33
N ALA A 106 -20.10 27.51 9.69
CA ALA A 106 -20.92 26.81 8.69
C ALA A 106 -20.21 26.23 7.43
N THR A 107 -18.94 26.55 7.18
CA THR A 107 -18.13 25.98 6.09
C THR A 107 -17.05 24.99 6.56
N PHE A 108 -16.92 24.77 7.86
CA PHE A 108 -15.89 23.95 8.50
C PHE A 108 -16.42 23.05 9.62
N ASP A 109 -17.59 23.33 10.18
CA ASP A 109 -18.26 22.39 11.09
C ASP A 109 -18.51 21.07 10.35
N SER A 110 -18.13 19.98 11.00
CA SER A 110 -18.42 18.64 10.52
C SER A 110 -19.92 18.49 10.25
N HIS A 111 -20.29 17.88 9.12
CA HIS A 111 -21.57 17.20 9.07
C HIS A 111 -21.50 16.11 10.15
N ASP A 112 -22.20 16.33 11.25
CA ASP A 112 -22.32 15.34 12.31
C ASP A 112 -22.99 14.14 11.65
N HIS A 113 -22.21 13.08 11.41
CA HIS A 113 -22.71 11.85 10.82
C HIS A 113 -23.56 11.18 11.89
N HIS A 114 -24.81 11.64 11.99
CA HIS A 114 -25.83 11.01 12.82
C HIS A 114 -25.85 9.53 12.47
N ASP A 115 -25.40 8.75 13.45
CA ASP A 115 -25.41 7.31 13.44
C ASP A 115 -26.82 6.85 13.04
N HIS A 116 -26.93 6.24 11.85
CA HIS A 116 -28.20 5.70 11.37
C HIS A 116 -28.49 4.45 12.19
N GLY A 117 -29.14 4.69 13.33
CA GLY A 117 -29.43 3.68 14.33
C GLY A 117 -30.02 2.41 13.71
N ASP A 118 -29.33 1.31 14.03
CA ASP A 118 -29.73 -0.09 13.92
C ASP A 118 -31.24 -0.30 13.80
N HIS A 119 -31.72 -0.51 12.56
CA HIS A 119 -33.03 -1.10 12.31
C HIS A 119 -32.90 -2.63 12.40
N GLY A 120 -32.83 -3.12 13.64
CA GLY A 120 -32.88 -4.55 13.96
C GLY A 120 -34.27 -5.14 13.72
N ASP A 121 -34.56 -5.54 12.48
CA ASP A 121 -35.74 -6.36 12.17
C ASP A 121 -35.50 -7.83 12.55
N GLU A 122 -35.83 -8.19 13.79
CA GLU A 122 -35.96 -9.58 14.22
C GLU A 122 -37.16 -10.27 13.55
N HIS A 123 -36.97 -10.85 12.36
CA HIS A 123 -37.93 -11.81 11.82
C HIS A 123 -37.51 -13.26 12.10
N LYS A 124 -38.16 -13.84 13.11
CA LYS A 124 -38.01 -15.25 13.52
C LYS A 124 -38.74 -16.20 12.58
N GLU A 125 -38.18 -17.39 12.49
CA GLU A 125 -38.57 -18.52 11.64
C GLU A 125 -39.97 -19.11 11.85
N ALA A 126 -40.37 -19.88 10.84
CA ALA A 126 -41.36 -20.96 10.82
C ALA A 126 -42.88 -20.67 10.80
N HIS A 127 -43.50 -20.97 9.65
CA HIS A 127 -44.66 -21.87 9.59
C HIS A 127 -44.53 -22.80 8.37
N LYS A 128 -45.11 -24.00 8.45
CA LYS A 128 -44.93 -25.09 7.47
C LYS A 128 -46.20 -25.42 6.68
N ASP A 129 -45.97 -26.25 5.65
CA ASP A 129 -46.81 -27.32 5.11
C ASP A 129 -47.98 -26.99 4.15
N ASP A 130 -47.72 -27.37 2.88
CA ASP A 130 -48.53 -28.23 2.00
C ASP A 130 -49.60 -27.63 1.04
N HIS A 131 -49.90 -28.45 0.02
CA HIS A 131 -50.68 -28.24 -1.20
C HIS A 131 -49.92 -27.51 -2.34
N GLY A 132 -49.83 -28.04 -3.56
CA GLY A 132 -50.30 -29.32 -4.09
C GLY A 132 -50.18 -29.37 -5.62
N ASP A 133 -49.86 -30.55 -6.15
CA ASP A 133 -49.80 -30.97 -7.56
C ASP A 133 -50.51 -30.07 -8.62
N HIS A 134 -49.77 -29.70 -9.68
CA HIS A 134 -50.23 -29.77 -11.08
C HIS A 134 -49.04 -29.78 -12.06
N GLY A 135 -49.05 -30.72 -13.00
CA GLY A 135 -47.99 -30.91 -14.00
C GLY A 135 -48.27 -30.33 -15.40
N ASP A 136 -47.46 -30.81 -16.34
CA ASP A 136 -47.55 -30.75 -17.81
C ASP A 136 -47.18 -29.45 -18.57
N GLU A 137 -45.94 -29.50 -19.09
CA GLU A 137 -45.57 -29.42 -20.51
C GLU A 137 -45.80 -28.15 -21.40
N HIS A 138 -44.67 -27.73 -21.97
CA HIS A 138 -44.45 -27.34 -23.37
C HIS A 138 -44.92 -25.98 -23.97
N LYS A 139 -43.89 -25.21 -24.37
CA LYS A 139 -43.64 -24.60 -25.70
C LYS A 139 -44.12 -23.18 -26.04
N GLU A 140 -43.09 -22.36 -26.30
CA GLU A 140 -42.86 -21.54 -27.52
C GLU A 140 -43.43 -20.12 -27.68
N ALA A 141 -42.55 -19.31 -28.30
CA ALA A 141 -42.78 -18.12 -29.14
C ALA A 141 -43.08 -16.73 -28.54
N HIS A 142 -42.66 -15.75 -29.36
CA HIS A 142 -42.82 -14.28 -29.36
C HIS A 142 -41.61 -13.50 -28.77
N LYS A 143 -40.61 -13.03 -29.54
CA LYS A 143 -40.48 -12.18 -30.76
C LYS A 143 -40.25 -10.69 -30.46
N ASP A 144 -39.72 -10.00 -31.48
CA ASP A 144 -39.46 -8.55 -31.63
C ASP A 144 -38.06 -8.15 -31.11
N ASP A 145 -36.99 -8.00 -31.91
CA ASP A 145 -36.75 -7.34 -33.21
C ASP A 145 -36.84 -5.80 -33.17
N HIS A 146 -35.71 -5.16 -32.86
CA HIS A 146 -35.28 -3.79 -33.23
C HIS A 146 -33.81 -3.63 -32.74
N GLY A 147 -32.88 -2.99 -33.45
CA GLY A 147 -32.89 -2.45 -34.80
C GLY A 147 -31.47 -2.00 -35.18
N ASP A 148 -31.09 -2.17 -36.45
CA ASP A 148 -29.80 -1.72 -36.99
C ASP A 148 -29.69 -0.19 -37.00
N HIS A 149 -28.55 0.32 -36.54
CA HIS A 149 -28.06 1.66 -36.87
C HIS A 149 -26.53 1.68 -36.80
N GLY A 150 -25.87 1.24 -37.87
CA GLY A 150 -24.55 1.75 -38.20
C GLY A 150 -24.62 3.23 -38.59
N ASP A 151 -23.60 4.00 -38.21
CA ASP A 151 -23.11 5.09 -39.06
C ASP A 151 -21.61 5.32 -38.82
N GLU A 152 -20.91 5.73 -39.87
CA GLU A 152 -19.45 5.68 -39.99
C GLU A 152 -18.74 6.87 -39.29
N HIS A 153 -17.49 6.68 -38.80
CA HIS A 153 -16.43 7.70 -38.91
C HIS A 153 -14.99 7.14 -38.73
N LYS A 154 -14.50 6.51 -39.80
CA LYS A 154 -13.15 6.62 -40.43
C LYS A 154 -11.89 7.11 -39.65
N GLU A 155 -10.83 6.30 -39.79
CA GLU A 155 -9.36 6.60 -39.73
C GLU A 155 -8.79 7.10 -38.38
N ALA A 156 -7.63 6.64 -37.86
CA ALA A 156 -6.66 5.60 -38.26
C ALA A 156 -6.15 4.92 -36.96
N HIS A 157 -5.58 3.72 -36.96
CA HIS A 157 -4.17 3.46 -37.29
C HIS A 157 -3.93 1.98 -37.60
N LYS A 158 -2.95 1.71 -38.45
CA LYS A 158 -2.38 0.39 -38.70
C LYS A 158 -1.39 0.04 -37.58
N ASP A 159 -1.23 -1.24 -37.26
CA ASP A 159 -0.03 -2.02 -37.64
C ASP A 159 -0.20 -3.51 -37.27
N ASP A 160 0.55 -4.37 -37.96
CA ASP A 160 0.28 -5.82 -38.10
C ASP A 160 0.39 -6.67 -36.83
N HIS A 161 -0.50 -7.66 -36.72
CA HIS A 161 -0.26 -8.88 -35.96
C HIS A 161 0.56 -9.87 -36.80
N GLY A 162 1.88 -9.89 -36.56
CA GLY A 162 2.81 -10.83 -37.19
C GLY A 162 2.68 -12.26 -36.67
N ASP A 163 2.51 -13.16 -37.63
CA ASP A 163 2.33 -14.61 -37.63
C ASP A 163 3.18 -15.49 -36.68
N HIS A 164 2.71 -16.72 -36.47
CA HIS A 164 3.39 -17.79 -35.74
C HIS A 164 4.50 -18.46 -36.57
N GLY A 165 5.62 -18.79 -35.90
CA GLY A 165 6.50 -19.86 -36.35
C GLY A 165 7.94 -19.72 -35.89
N ASP A 166 8.36 -20.55 -34.93
CA ASP A 166 9.56 -21.38 -35.14
C ASP A 166 9.67 -22.53 -34.11
N GLU A 167 10.50 -23.51 -34.42
CA GLU A 167 10.37 -24.90 -33.96
C GLU A 167 11.20 -25.29 -32.70
N HIS A 168 11.01 -26.55 -32.28
CA HIS A 168 11.64 -27.21 -31.14
C HIS A 168 13.18 -27.31 -31.20
N LYS A 169 13.82 -27.04 -30.04
CA LYS A 169 14.83 -27.84 -29.28
C LYS A 169 15.51 -26.89 -28.27
N GLU A 170 15.84 -27.26 -27.03
CA GLU A 170 16.74 -28.34 -26.60
C GLU A 170 16.53 -28.76 -25.13
N ALA A 171 17.05 -29.95 -24.81
CA ALA A 171 17.49 -30.44 -23.48
C ALA A 171 16.68 -30.12 -22.19
N HIS A 172 15.91 -31.11 -21.71
CA HIS A 172 15.74 -31.35 -20.27
C HIS A 172 17.04 -31.88 -19.64
N LYS A 173 17.26 -31.58 -18.35
CA LYS A 173 18.15 -32.18 -17.30
C LYS A 173 18.84 -31.07 -16.49
N ASP A 174 19.18 -31.16 -15.20
CA ASP A 174 18.80 -31.99 -14.03
C ASP A 174 19.02 -31.03 -12.81
N ASP A 175 18.61 -31.25 -11.56
CA ASP A 175 18.11 -32.43 -10.83
C ASP A 175 17.16 -32.00 -9.69
N HIS A 176 16.47 -32.93 -9.03
CA HIS A 176 15.71 -32.68 -7.79
C HIS A 176 16.52 -33.07 -6.55
N GLY A 177 17.29 -32.11 -6.02
CA GLY A 177 18.07 -32.27 -4.79
C GLY A 177 17.18 -32.46 -3.55
N ASP A 178 17.20 -33.69 -3.02
CA ASP A 178 16.67 -34.07 -1.71
C ASP A 178 17.33 -33.27 -0.57
N HIS A 179 16.53 -32.84 0.39
CA HIS A 179 16.98 -32.31 1.68
C HIS A 179 15.99 -32.70 2.78
N GLY A 180 16.01 -33.99 3.14
CA GLY A 180 15.75 -34.35 4.53
C GLY A 180 16.90 -33.85 5.43
N ASP A 181 16.58 -33.15 6.51
CA ASP A 181 17.54 -32.88 7.58
C ASP A 181 16.88 -33.10 8.94
N GLU A 182 17.60 -33.77 9.85
CA GLU A 182 17.01 -34.40 11.02
C GLU A 182 16.86 -33.46 12.23
N HIS A 183 15.76 -33.64 12.98
CA HIS A 183 15.69 -33.16 14.35
C HIS A 183 16.70 -33.90 15.26
N LYS A 184 17.74 -33.20 15.74
CA LYS A 184 18.32 -33.36 17.09
C LYS A 184 19.09 -32.10 17.48
N GLU A 185 18.62 -31.39 18.49
CA GLU A 185 19.50 -30.63 19.39
C GLU A 185 19.11 -30.95 20.83
N ALA A 186 20.10 -31.12 21.69
CA ALA A 186 19.96 -31.79 22.97
C ALA A 186 19.98 -30.80 24.13
N HIS A 187 18.99 -30.92 25.03
CA HIS A 187 19.05 -30.26 26.32
C HIS A 187 20.33 -30.67 27.07
N LYS A 188 21.20 -29.70 27.36
CA LYS A 188 22.17 -29.80 28.45
C LYS A 188 22.02 -28.64 29.44
N GLU A 189 21.15 -28.91 30.40
CA GLU A 189 21.17 -28.30 31.72
C GLU A 189 22.58 -28.43 32.34
N THR A 190 23.12 -27.33 32.87
CA THR A 190 24.20 -27.35 33.87
C THR A 190 24.02 -26.19 34.84
N MET A 191 23.38 -26.47 35.98
CA MET A 191 23.56 -25.64 37.17
C MET A 191 24.92 -26.01 37.80
N ALA A 192 25.67 -25.02 38.30
CA ALA A 192 25.97 -24.88 39.73
C ALA A 192 27.24 -24.04 40.05
N THR A 193 27.11 -23.29 41.14
CA THR A 193 28.14 -23.01 42.18
C THR A 193 29.10 -21.81 42.04
N THR A 194 28.89 -20.87 42.97
CA THR A 194 29.86 -20.29 43.93
C THR A 194 31.14 -19.63 43.42
N GLY A 195 31.26 -18.33 43.71
CA GLY A 195 32.46 -17.49 43.61
C GLY A 195 32.17 -16.08 44.11
#